data_AF-A0A7S3JGR4-F1
#
_entry.id   AF-A0A7S3JGR4-F1
#
_cell.length_a   1.000
_cell.length_b   1.000
_cell.length_c   1.000
_cell.angle_alpha   90.00
_cell.angle_beta   90.00
_cell.angle_gamma   90.00
#
_symmetry.space_group_name_H-M   'P 1'
#
loop_
_entity.id
_entity.type
_entity.pdbx_description
1 polymer ?
#
loop_
_entity_poly.entity_id
_entity_poly.type
_entity_poly.pdbx_seq_one_letter_code
_entity_poly.pdbx_strand_id
1 'polypeptide(L)'
;MSKIVCAKMEKHEAVAIVGARRFSSYKGYSNKTVFAGRYDDTQPIDEQGRIDRVFVAIDALRLKPIRDQIFQFYKNSMLRELNKAYVGFKGDRYEDTETRRKVTTGKWGCGAYNGNPELKFCLQWIAVSANNREMNFTTFNEQDCKNLIHIFEMYKGKTISDLFKDLVLLREYVRVADQGEDGKQRMIKNKKQLAGILYRFLTKDKSE
;
A
#
# COMPACT_ATOMS: atom_id res chain seq x y z
N MET A 1 -18.63 16.77 3.27
CA MET A 1 -18.56 17.53 2.00
C MET A 1 -18.18 16.66 0.81
N SER A 2 -17.05 15.94 0.81
CA SER A 2 -16.64 15.12 -0.36
C SER A 2 -17.70 14.11 -0.83
N LYS A 3 -18.41 13.43 0.08
CA LYS A 3 -19.50 12.50 -0.24
C LYS A 3 -20.69 13.12 -1.01
N ILE A 4 -20.83 14.44 -1.00
CA ILE A 4 -21.92 15.14 -1.70
C ILE A 4 -21.56 15.33 -3.18
N VAL A 5 -20.29 15.57 -3.47
CA VAL A 5 -19.81 15.99 -4.81
C VAL A 5 -19.05 14.90 -5.55
N CYS A 6 -18.49 13.91 -4.84
CA CYS A 6 -17.72 12.83 -5.45
C CYS A 6 -18.60 11.59 -5.61
N ALA A 7 -18.78 11.14 -6.87
CA ALA A 7 -19.33 9.84 -7.17
C ALA A 7 -18.41 8.70 -6.66
N LYS A 8 -18.90 7.46 -6.74
CA LYS A 8 -18.09 6.28 -6.44
C LYS A 8 -16.87 6.24 -7.37
N MET A 9 -15.68 6.12 -6.80
CA MET A 9 -14.44 6.06 -7.58
C MET A 9 -14.37 4.80 -8.44
N GLU A 10 -14.03 4.99 -9.71
CA GLU A 10 -13.67 3.92 -10.65
C GLU A 10 -12.22 3.45 -10.47
N LYS A 11 -11.84 2.37 -11.15
CA LYS A 11 -10.52 1.72 -10.98
C LYS A 11 -9.31 2.64 -11.24
N HIS A 12 -9.50 3.71 -12.01
CA HIS A 12 -8.44 4.63 -12.43
C HIS A 12 -8.62 6.05 -11.86
N GLU A 13 -9.40 6.18 -10.79
CA GLU A 13 -9.70 7.46 -10.16
C GLU A 13 -9.15 7.53 -8.74
N ALA A 14 -8.79 8.74 -8.31
CA ALA A 14 -8.47 9.05 -6.93
C ALA A 14 -9.02 10.45 -6.62
N VAL A 15 -9.32 10.71 -5.35
CA VAL A 15 -9.84 12.02 -4.92
C VAL A 15 -8.79 12.71 -4.06
N ALA A 16 -8.30 13.86 -4.50
CA ALA A 16 -7.44 14.72 -3.70
C ALA A 16 -8.28 15.77 -2.95
N ILE A 17 -7.97 15.97 -1.68
CA ILE A 17 -8.57 16.98 -0.80
C ILE A 17 -7.44 17.85 -0.28
N VAL A 18 -7.46 19.13 -0.65
CA VAL A 18 -6.43 20.11 -0.29
C VAL A 18 -7.00 21.11 0.71
N GLY A 19 -6.22 21.51 1.72
CA GLY A 19 -6.64 22.53 2.69
C GLY A 19 -7.42 22.02 3.90
N ALA A 20 -7.50 20.71 4.10
CA ALA A 20 -8.28 20.15 5.20
C ALA A 20 -7.63 20.42 6.58
N ARG A 21 -8.37 21.15 7.43
CA ARG A 21 -8.02 21.43 8.83
C ARG A 21 -8.39 20.27 9.76
N ARG A 22 -7.50 19.96 10.70
CA ARG A 22 -7.76 19.07 11.82
C ARG A 22 -8.31 19.90 12.99
N PHE A 23 -9.49 19.56 13.48
CA PHE A 23 -10.13 20.27 14.60
C PHE A 23 -10.02 19.54 15.95
N SER A 24 -9.75 18.24 15.90
CA SER A 24 -9.86 17.36 17.06
C SER A 24 -8.66 16.45 17.19
N SER A 25 -8.29 16.14 18.43
CA SER A 25 -7.41 15.05 18.79
C SER A 25 -8.23 13.82 19.17
N TYR A 26 -7.65 12.63 18.95
CA TYR A 26 -8.28 11.37 19.36
C TYR A 26 -7.24 10.41 19.93
N LYS A 27 -7.70 9.44 20.72
CA LYS A 27 -6.93 8.28 21.20
C LYS A 27 -7.69 7.01 20.88
N GLY A 28 -6.98 5.89 20.83
CA GLY A 28 -7.55 4.59 20.51
C GLY A 28 -7.87 4.41 19.02
N TYR A 29 -8.53 3.30 18.71
CA TYR A 29 -8.90 2.94 17.34
C TYR A 29 -10.17 2.08 17.37
N SER A 30 -10.98 2.16 16.30
CA SER A 30 -12.25 1.43 16.20
C SER A 30 -13.14 1.70 17.43
N ASN A 31 -13.68 0.67 18.06
CA ASN A 31 -14.57 0.77 19.23
C ASN A 31 -13.91 1.40 20.48
N LYS A 32 -12.59 1.59 20.49
CA LYS A 32 -11.85 2.26 21.58
C LYS A 32 -11.55 3.73 21.27
N THR A 33 -12.08 4.27 20.17
CA THR A 33 -11.80 5.65 19.77
C THR A 33 -12.48 6.63 20.71
N VAL A 34 -11.71 7.55 21.28
CA VAL A 34 -12.20 8.59 22.18
C VAL A 34 -11.71 9.96 21.75
N PHE A 35 -12.57 10.98 21.88
CA PHE A 35 -12.19 12.37 21.68
C PHE A 35 -11.19 12.79 22.75
N ALA A 36 -10.05 13.34 22.34
CA ALA A 36 -8.95 13.71 23.20
C ALA A 36 -8.72 15.23 23.27
N GLY A 37 -9.79 16.01 23.03
CA GLY A 37 -9.76 17.46 23.08
C GLY A 37 -9.61 18.14 21.71
N ARG A 38 -9.76 19.46 21.71
CA ARG A 38 -9.56 20.31 20.53
C ARG A 38 -8.10 20.20 20.06
N TYR A 39 -7.90 20.23 18.74
CA TYR A 39 -6.59 20.36 18.13
C TYR A 39 -6.46 21.75 17.52
N ASP A 40 -5.36 22.43 17.82
CA ASP A 40 -5.02 23.70 17.18
C ASP A 40 -4.06 23.43 16.02
N ASP A 41 -4.56 23.58 14.80
CA ASP A 41 -3.86 23.18 13.58
C ASP A 41 -2.98 24.33 13.09
N THR A 42 -1.71 24.32 13.51
CA THR A 42 -0.71 25.36 13.21
C THR A 42 0.08 25.10 11.92
N GLN A 43 -0.47 24.30 11.01
CA GLN A 43 0.19 24.03 9.73
C GLN A 43 0.33 25.31 8.88
N PRO A 44 1.37 25.40 8.03
CA PRO A 44 1.53 26.49 7.10
C PRO A 44 0.31 26.67 6.18
N ILE A 45 0.19 27.87 5.64
CA ILE A 45 -0.79 28.22 4.61
C ILE A 45 -0.06 28.28 3.26
N ASP A 46 -0.66 27.71 2.22
CA ASP A 46 -0.14 27.76 0.85
C ASP A 46 -0.40 29.12 0.18
N GLU A 47 0.17 29.33 -1.01
CA GLU A 47 0.00 30.55 -1.81
C GLU A 47 -1.46 30.88 -2.15
N GLN A 48 -2.36 29.90 -2.02
CA GLN A 48 -3.78 30.00 -2.34
C GLN A 48 -4.64 30.24 -1.07
N GLY A 49 -4.00 30.47 0.08
CA GLY A 49 -4.68 30.79 1.34
C GLY A 49 -5.29 29.57 2.05
N ARG A 50 -4.88 28.35 1.68
CA ARG A 50 -5.38 27.10 2.28
C ARG A 50 -4.33 26.49 3.19
N ILE A 51 -4.74 25.63 4.12
CA ILE A 51 -3.76 24.82 4.87
C ILE A 51 -2.94 23.99 3.89
N ASP A 52 -1.62 24.02 4.04
CA ASP A 52 -0.69 23.28 3.20
C ASP A 52 -0.69 21.78 3.54
N ARG A 53 -1.81 21.13 3.20
CA ARG A 53 -2.04 19.71 3.44
C ARG A 53 -2.86 19.12 2.31
N VAL A 54 -2.40 18.00 1.81
CA VAL A 54 -3.07 17.22 0.76
C VAL A 54 -3.36 15.84 1.30
N PHE A 55 -4.63 15.43 1.26
CA PHE A 55 -5.05 14.05 1.45
C PHE A 55 -5.45 13.46 0.10
N VAL A 56 -5.04 12.22 -0.17
CA VAL A 56 -5.47 11.50 -1.36
C VAL A 56 -6.23 10.25 -0.92
N ALA A 57 -7.49 10.15 -1.32
CA ALA A 57 -8.33 8.99 -1.09
C ALA A 57 -8.18 8.00 -2.25
N ILE A 58 -7.80 6.77 -1.91
CA ILE A 58 -7.72 5.61 -2.81
C ILE A 58 -8.34 4.38 -2.15
N ASP A 59 -9.13 3.62 -2.89
CA ASP A 59 -9.83 2.43 -2.40
C ASP A 59 -9.08 1.15 -2.78
N ALA A 60 -8.83 0.26 -1.82
CA ALA A 60 -8.22 -1.06 -2.06
C ALA A 60 -9.28 -2.10 -2.49
N LEU A 61 -8.86 -3.20 -3.13
CA LEU A 61 -9.72 -4.37 -3.31
C LEU A 61 -10.05 -4.98 -1.95
N ARG A 62 -11.29 -5.39 -1.77
CA ARG A 62 -11.75 -6.09 -0.58
C ARG A 62 -11.68 -7.60 -0.83
N LEU A 63 -10.84 -8.30 -0.06
CA LEU A 63 -10.69 -9.75 -0.14
C LEU A 63 -11.55 -10.42 0.94
N LYS A 64 -12.24 -11.51 0.57
CA LYS A 64 -12.89 -12.36 1.57
C LYS A 64 -11.85 -13.20 2.31
N PRO A 65 -11.98 -13.38 3.65
CA PRO A 65 -10.91 -13.92 4.50
C PRO A 65 -10.29 -15.26 4.08
N ILE A 66 -11.05 -16.20 3.52
CA ILE A 66 -10.57 -17.60 3.38
C ILE A 66 -10.34 -18.01 1.92
N ARG A 67 -11.18 -17.59 0.96
CA ARG A 67 -11.09 -18.04 -0.44
C ARG A 67 -10.35 -17.08 -1.35
N ASP A 68 -10.32 -15.79 -1.01
CA ASP A 68 -9.90 -14.76 -1.95
C ASP A 68 -8.47 -14.27 -1.71
N GLN A 69 -7.81 -14.76 -0.66
CA GLN A 69 -6.47 -14.30 -0.28
C GLN A 69 -5.43 -14.57 -1.36
N ILE A 70 -5.56 -15.66 -2.11
CA ILE A 70 -4.66 -15.96 -3.22
C ILE A 70 -4.85 -15.00 -4.41
N PHE A 71 -6.07 -14.45 -4.61
CA PHE A 71 -6.37 -13.60 -5.76
C PHE A 71 -5.60 -12.28 -5.76
N GLN A 72 -5.15 -11.79 -4.60
CA GLN A 72 -4.34 -10.57 -4.55
C GLN A 72 -2.97 -10.73 -5.25
N PHE A 73 -2.47 -11.97 -5.35
CA PHE A 73 -1.22 -12.30 -6.05
C PHE A 73 -1.43 -12.51 -7.56
N TYR A 74 -2.67 -12.38 -8.06
CA TYR A 74 -2.93 -12.47 -9.48
C TYR A 74 -2.49 -11.17 -10.15
N LYS A 75 -1.84 -11.30 -11.31
CA LYS A 75 -1.31 -10.15 -12.07
C LYS A 75 -2.36 -9.04 -12.24
N ASN A 76 -3.59 -9.38 -12.56
CA ASN A 76 -4.68 -8.40 -12.75
C ASN A 76 -5.03 -7.65 -11.45
N SER A 77 -5.05 -8.36 -10.32
CA SER A 77 -5.28 -7.75 -9.00
C SER A 77 -4.12 -6.84 -8.60
N MET A 78 -2.88 -7.31 -8.76
CA MET A 78 -1.68 -6.52 -8.50
C MET A 78 -1.63 -5.26 -9.38
N LEU A 79 -1.95 -5.39 -10.68
CA LEU A 79 -2.02 -4.25 -11.60
C LEU A 79 -3.12 -3.27 -11.22
N ARG A 80 -4.30 -3.75 -10.81
CA ARG A 80 -5.38 -2.86 -10.33
C ARG A 80 -4.90 -2.03 -9.15
N GLU A 81 -4.32 -2.68 -8.14
CA GLU A 81 -3.87 -2.01 -6.92
C GLU A 81 -2.68 -1.07 -7.19
N LEU A 82 -1.76 -1.49 -8.04
CA LEU A 82 -0.65 -0.66 -8.51
C LEU A 82 -1.15 0.59 -9.24
N ASN A 83 -2.06 0.43 -10.21
CA ASN A 83 -2.61 1.55 -10.97
C ASN A 83 -3.40 2.51 -10.08
N LYS A 84 -4.17 1.99 -9.12
CA LYS A 84 -4.92 2.81 -8.16
C LYS A 84 -3.97 3.64 -7.28
N ALA A 85 -2.94 3.02 -6.73
CA ALA A 85 -1.90 3.72 -5.97
C ALA A 85 -1.17 4.74 -6.86
N TYR A 86 -0.79 4.35 -8.07
CA TYR A 86 -0.10 5.22 -9.03
C TYR A 86 -0.90 6.49 -9.34
N VAL A 87 -2.20 6.37 -9.64
CA VAL A 87 -3.07 7.53 -9.88
C VAL A 87 -3.15 8.41 -8.63
N GLY A 88 -3.30 7.82 -7.45
CA GLY A 88 -3.34 8.57 -6.19
C GLY A 88 -2.03 9.30 -5.87
N PHE A 89 -0.89 8.75 -6.28
CA PHE A 89 0.43 9.31 -5.98
C PHE A 89 0.99 10.20 -7.11
N LYS A 90 0.24 10.38 -8.20
CA LYS A 90 0.67 11.23 -9.31
C LYS A 90 0.83 12.69 -8.89
N GLY A 91 -0.01 13.16 -7.97
CA GLY A 91 -0.07 14.55 -7.52
C GLY A 91 -0.74 15.47 -8.54
N ASP A 92 -0.66 16.77 -8.29
CA ASP A 92 -1.26 17.78 -9.18
C ASP A 92 -0.44 17.88 -10.48
N ARG A 93 -1.12 18.18 -11.59
CA ARG A 93 -0.50 18.44 -12.88
C ARG A 93 0.39 19.70 -12.87
N TYR A 94 0.13 20.62 -11.95
CA TYR A 94 0.89 21.85 -11.76
C TYR A 94 1.87 21.78 -10.59
N GLU A 95 2.01 20.61 -9.96
CA GLU A 95 3.02 20.43 -8.91
C GLU A 95 4.42 20.46 -9.52
N ASP A 96 5.33 21.19 -8.88
CA ASP A 96 6.74 21.20 -9.23
C ASP A 96 7.32 19.78 -9.13
N THR A 97 7.95 19.35 -10.22
CA THR A 97 8.55 18.03 -10.34
C THR A 97 9.88 17.89 -9.61
N GLU A 98 10.55 18.99 -9.26
CA GLU A 98 11.81 18.97 -8.51
C GLU A 98 11.60 18.89 -7.00
N THR A 99 10.48 19.44 -6.51
CA THR A 99 10.16 19.51 -5.07
C THR A 99 8.94 18.67 -4.68
N ARG A 100 8.75 17.51 -5.34
CA ARG A 100 7.57 16.66 -5.13
C ARG A 100 7.42 16.25 -3.67
N ARG A 101 6.21 16.40 -3.16
CA ARG A 101 5.87 15.97 -1.79
C ARG A 101 6.06 14.48 -1.63
N LYS A 102 6.63 14.08 -0.49
CA LYS A 102 6.72 12.67 -0.08
C LYS A 102 5.31 12.11 0.16
N VAL A 103 5.11 10.85 -0.21
CA VAL A 103 3.88 10.11 0.08
C VAL A 103 3.98 9.51 1.47
N THR A 104 3.12 9.96 2.39
CA THR A 104 2.99 9.32 3.72
C THR A 104 1.82 8.35 3.69
N THR A 105 2.09 7.06 3.88
CA THR A 105 1.11 5.97 3.78
C THR A 105 1.36 4.87 4.83
N GLY A 106 0.69 3.73 4.71
CA GLY A 106 0.90 2.55 5.55
C GLY A 106 0.19 1.31 5.00
N LYS A 107 -0.43 0.54 5.89
CA LYS A 107 -1.11 -0.75 5.63
C LYS A 107 -2.42 -0.62 4.84
N TRP A 108 -2.36 0.00 3.66
CA TRP A 108 -3.50 0.29 2.79
C TRP A 108 -4.21 -1.00 2.34
N GLY A 109 -5.46 -1.16 2.83
CA GLY A 109 -6.29 -2.33 2.51
C GLY A 109 -5.96 -3.60 3.30
N CYS A 110 -5.10 -3.54 4.32
CA CYS A 110 -4.65 -4.74 5.05
C CYS A 110 -5.46 -5.08 6.30
N GLY A 111 -6.24 -4.13 6.83
CA GLY A 111 -7.15 -4.38 7.96
C GLY A 111 -8.44 -5.06 7.49
N ALA A 112 -9.56 -4.35 7.54
CA ALA A 112 -10.88 -4.89 7.17
C ALA A 112 -11.01 -5.44 5.73
N TYR A 113 -10.04 -5.15 4.85
CA TYR A 113 -10.02 -5.59 3.45
C TYR A 113 -9.06 -6.78 3.22
N ASN A 114 -8.39 -7.21 4.29
CA ASN A 114 -7.58 -8.43 4.39
C ASN A 114 -6.42 -8.56 3.39
N GLY A 115 -5.90 -7.46 2.86
CA GLY A 115 -4.70 -7.48 2.00
C GLY A 115 -3.42 -7.79 2.75
N ASN A 116 -2.46 -8.43 2.07
CA ASN A 116 -1.13 -8.72 2.58
C ASN A 116 -0.30 -7.41 2.72
N PRO A 117 0.17 -7.04 3.92
CA PRO A 117 0.94 -5.81 4.15
C PRO A 117 2.24 -5.69 3.35
N GLU A 118 2.97 -6.80 3.20
CA GLU A 118 4.26 -6.84 2.48
C GLU A 118 4.04 -6.68 0.97
N LEU A 119 3.03 -7.32 0.39
CA LEU A 119 2.63 -7.11 -1.00
C LEU A 119 2.17 -5.66 -1.23
N LYS A 120 1.32 -5.14 -0.33
CA LYS A 120 0.83 -3.76 -0.40
C LYS A 120 1.94 -2.73 -0.27
N PHE A 121 2.95 -3.00 0.56
CA PHE A 121 4.17 -2.20 0.60
C PHE A 121 4.87 -2.21 -0.76
N CYS A 122 5.13 -3.38 -1.34
CA CYS A 122 5.81 -3.48 -2.65
C CYS A 122 5.06 -2.71 -3.75
N LEU A 123 3.73 -2.89 -3.86
CA LEU A 123 2.93 -2.23 -4.88
C LEU A 123 2.88 -0.71 -4.70
N GLN A 124 2.76 -0.23 -3.45
CA GLN A 124 2.84 1.20 -3.18
C GLN A 124 4.24 1.75 -3.47
N TRP A 125 5.30 1.02 -3.12
CA TRP A 125 6.67 1.46 -3.38
C TRP A 125 6.97 1.58 -4.88
N ILE A 126 6.50 0.62 -5.69
CA ILE A 126 6.54 0.71 -7.17
C ILE A 126 5.78 1.96 -7.64
N ALA A 127 4.56 2.19 -7.16
CA ALA A 127 3.73 3.33 -7.57
C ALA A 127 4.38 4.68 -7.22
N VAL A 128 4.95 4.82 -6.03
CA VAL A 128 5.64 6.03 -5.60
C VAL A 128 6.90 6.24 -6.44
N SER A 129 7.70 5.19 -6.65
CA SER A 129 8.94 5.25 -7.43
C SER A 129 8.66 5.65 -8.88
N ALA A 130 7.59 5.10 -9.48
CA ALA A 130 7.15 5.45 -10.84
C ALA A 130 6.64 6.89 -10.97
N ASN A 131 6.33 7.57 -9.85
CA ASN A 131 5.93 8.98 -9.83
C ASN A 131 7.08 9.92 -9.41
N ASN A 132 8.31 9.39 -9.27
CA ASN A 132 9.48 10.14 -8.79
C ASN A 132 9.22 10.80 -7.43
N ARG A 133 8.68 10.04 -6.47
CA ARG A 133 8.43 10.50 -5.10
C ARG A 133 9.19 9.65 -4.10
N GLU A 134 9.37 10.22 -2.91
CA GLU A 134 9.77 9.47 -1.72
C GLU A 134 8.54 8.95 -0.96
N MET A 135 8.70 7.89 -0.17
CA MET A 135 7.64 7.29 0.63
C MET A 135 8.02 7.20 2.10
N ASN A 136 7.15 7.70 2.97
CA ASN A 136 7.14 7.38 4.39
C ASN A 136 6.08 6.30 4.64
N PHE A 137 6.49 5.12 5.10
CA PHE A 137 5.59 4.00 5.33
C PHE A 137 5.43 3.69 6.82
N THR A 138 4.22 3.84 7.33
CA THR A 138 3.88 3.56 8.73
C THR A 138 3.35 2.14 8.89
N THR A 139 3.98 1.36 9.77
CA THR A 139 3.58 -0.01 10.12
C THR A 139 2.62 -0.09 11.31
N PHE A 140 2.32 1.04 11.95
CA PHE A 140 1.59 1.12 13.23
C PHE A 140 2.24 0.29 14.36
N ASN A 141 3.56 0.09 14.30
CA ASN A 141 4.33 -0.75 15.23
C ASN A 141 3.84 -2.21 15.30
N GLU A 142 3.22 -2.71 14.23
CA GLU A 142 2.69 -4.06 14.19
C GLU A 142 3.71 -5.08 13.66
N GLN A 143 3.63 -6.30 14.22
CA GLN A 143 4.57 -7.39 13.95
C GLN A 143 4.38 -8.05 12.57
N ASP A 144 3.27 -7.78 11.90
CA ASP A 144 2.95 -8.30 10.57
C ASP A 144 3.82 -7.70 9.45
N CYS A 145 4.59 -6.65 9.77
CA CYS A 145 5.46 -5.94 8.83
C CYS A 145 6.97 -6.23 9.01
N LYS A 146 7.34 -7.29 9.75
CA LYS A 146 8.75 -7.58 10.11
C LYS A 146 9.69 -7.70 8.89
N ASN A 147 9.20 -8.13 7.74
CA ASN A 147 10.05 -8.32 6.55
C ASN A 147 10.15 -7.08 5.64
N LEU A 148 9.48 -5.96 5.95
CA LEU A 148 9.50 -4.78 5.06
C LEU A 148 10.92 -4.23 4.87
N ILE A 149 11.69 -4.10 5.96
CA ILE A 149 13.08 -3.65 5.90
C ILE A 149 13.91 -4.61 5.05
N HIS A 150 13.72 -5.92 5.23
CA HIS A 150 14.45 -6.92 4.46
C HIS A 150 14.11 -6.87 2.96
N ILE A 151 12.83 -6.69 2.60
CA ILE A 151 12.42 -6.49 1.20
C ILE A 151 13.03 -5.20 0.64
N PHE A 152 13.00 -4.11 1.40
CA PHE A 152 13.62 -2.84 1.01
C PHE A 152 15.10 -3.03 0.70
N GLU A 153 15.86 -3.65 1.62
CA GLU A 153 17.28 -3.93 1.44
C GLU A 153 17.58 -4.82 0.23
N MET A 154 16.69 -5.77 -0.09
CA MET A 154 16.83 -6.64 -1.26
C MET A 154 16.64 -5.92 -2.59
N TYR A 155 15.84 -4.85 -2.63
CA TYR A 155 15.46 -4.15 -3.86
C TYR A 155 15.90 -2.69 -3.94
N LYS A 156 16.54 -2.13 -2.90
CA LYS A 156 17.11 -0.79 -2.98
C LYS A 156 18.15 -0.74 -4.11
N GLY A 157 18.06 0.29 -4.95
CA GLY A 157 18.89 0.45 -6.14
C GLY A 157 18.51 -0.41 -7.35
N LYS A 158 17.48 -1.25 -7.26
CA LYS A 158 16.92 -1.99 -8.42
C LYS A 158 15.81 -1.20 -9.10
N THR A 159 15.46 -1.60 -10.33
CA THR A 159 14.37 -0.95 -11.06
C THR A 159 13.01 -1.43 -10.54
N ILE A 160 11.97 -0.61 -10.75
CA ILE A 160 10.59 -1.02 -10.48
C ILE A 160 10.18 -2.28 -11.26
N SER A 161 10.77 -2.48 -12.45
CA SER A 161 10.53 -3.66 -13.29
C SER A 161 11.08 -4.92 -12.62
N ASP A 162 12.24 -4.86 -11.97
CA ASP A 162 12.84 -6.03 -11.31
C ASP A 162 11.95 -6.54 -10.18
N LEU A 163 11.47 -5.64 -9.33
CA LEU A 163 10.54 -5.98 -8.26
C LEU A 163 9.21 -6.51 -8.82
N PHE A 164 8.62 -5.84 -9.82
CA PHE A 164 7.34 -6.28 -10.36
C PHE A 164 7.40 -7.63 -11.08
N LYS A 165 8.49 -7.92 -11.81
CA LYS A 165 8.73 -9.22 -12.43
C LYS A 165 8.75 -10.33 -11.38
N ASP A 166 9.48 -10.13 -10.28
CA ASP A 166 9.54 -11.10 -9.19
C ASP A 166 8.18 -11.29 -8.50
N LEU A 167 7.40 -10.20 -8.32
CA LEU A 167 6.02 -10.29 -7.80
C LEU A 167 5.11 -11.14 -8.71
N VAL A 168 5.21 -10.98 -10.03
CA VAL A 168 4.39 -11.77 -10.97
C VAL A 168 4.78 -13.25 -10.96
N LEU A 169 6.05 -13.56 -10.74
CA LEU A 169 6.54 -14.94 -10.62
C LEU A 169 6.08 -15.64 -9.34
N LEU A 170 5.60 -14.90 -8.34
CA LEU A 170 5.05 -15.47 -7.10
C LEU A 170 3.90 -16.43 -7.36
N ARG A 171 3.05 -16.16 -8.34
CA ARG A 171 1.93 -17.05 -8.66
C ARG A 171 2.44 -18.45 -8.99
N GLU A 172 3.49 -18.57 -9.79
CA GLU A 172 4.06 -19.87 -10.11
C GLU A 172 4.62 -20.54 -8.86
N TYR A 173 5.20 -19.77 -7.94
CA TYR A 173 5.61 -20.30 -6.64
C TYR A 173 4.42 -20.81 -5.81
N VAL A 174 3.33 -20.05 -5.69
CA VAL A 174 2.13 -20.45 -4.95
C VAL A 174 1.50 -21.71 -5.58
N ARG A 175 1.38 -21.73 -6.91
CA ARG A 175 0.85 -22.89 -7.66
C ARG A 175 1.68 -24.14 -7.44
N VAL A 176 3.00 -23.99 -7.42
CA VAL A 176 3.95 -25.10 -7.22
C VAL A 176 4.02 -25.54 -5.74
N ALA A 177 3.93 -24.60 -4.79
CA ALA A 177 3.91 -24.90 -3.37
C ALA A 177 2.67 -25.70 -2.95
N ASP A 178 1.53 -25.49 -3.61
CA ASP A 178 0.32 -26.31 -3.45
C ASP A 178 0.48 -27.73 -4.03
N GLN A 179 1.47 -27.98 -4.89
CA GLN A 179 1.71 -29.28 -5.57
C GLN A 179 2.77 -30.17 -4.91
N GLY A 180 3.42 -29.75 -3.81
CA GLY A 180 4.40 -30.57 -3.06
C GLY A 180 5.88 -30.17 -3.24
N GLU A 181 6.80 -30.99 -2.73
CA GLU A 181 8.22 -30.62 -2.53
C GLU A 181 9.06 -30.54 -3.81
N ASP A 182 8.77 -31.34 -4.84
CA ASP A 182 9.59 -31.46 -6.05
C ASP A 182 9.68 -30.17 -6.88
N GLY A 183 8.65 -29.33 -6.84
CA GLY A 183 8.67 -28.06 -7.57
C GLY A 183 9.45 -26.94 -6.87
N LYS A 184 9.79 -27.10 -5.58
CA LYS A 184 10.56 -26.09 -4.81
C LYS A 184 12.02 -25.98 -5.26
N GLN A 185 12.58 -26.99 -5.93
CA GLN A 185 14.02 -27.06 -6.22
C GLN A 185 14.47 -26.29 -7.47
N ARG A 186 13.57 -25.92 -8.39
CA ARG A 186 13.93 -25.38 -9.72
C ARG A 186 14.14 -23.86 -9.85
N MET A 187 14.28 -23.11 -8.76
CA MET A 187 14.22 -21.62 -8.80
C MET A 187 15.41 -20.91 -8.14
N ILE A 188 15.86 -19.81 -8.77
CA ILE A 188 16.98 -18.93 -8.37
C ILE A 188 16.83 -18.43 -6.91
N LYS A 189 17.92 -18.46 -6.15
CA LYS A 189 18.00 -18.23 -4.69
C LYS A 189 17.21 -17.01 -4.19
N ASN A 190 17.32 -15.86 -4.85
CA ASN A 190 16.62 -14.61 -4.45
C ASN A 190 15.09 -14.68 -4.65
N LYS A 191 14.62 -15.41 -5.68
CA LYS A 191 13.19 -15.54 -5.98
C LYS A 191 12.45 -16.37 -4.93
N LYS A 192 13.12 -17.34 -4.30
CA LYS A 192 12.55 -18.13 -3.19
C LYS A 192 12.31 -17.28 -1.94
N GLN A 193 13.12 -16.25 -1.71
CA GLN A 193 13.07 -15.49 -0.46
C GLN A 193 11.88 -14.53 -0.42
N LEU A 194 11.68 -13.71 -1.46
CA LEU A 194 10.49 -12.85 -1.56
C LEU A 194 9.21 -13.69 -1.61
N ALA A 195 9.22 -14.78 -2.37
CA ALA A 195 8.06 -15.68 -2.44
C ALA A 195 7.75 -16.37 -1.12
N GLY A 196 8.76 -16.84 -0.40
CA GLY A 196 8.60 -17.39 0.95
C GLY A 196 8.06 -16.36 1.94
N ILE A 197 8.53 -15.11 1.89
CA ILE A 197 8.01 -14.01 2.71
C ILE A 197 6.51 -13.83 2.48
N LEU A 198 6.11 -13.63 1.22
CA LEU A 198 4.73 -13.32 0.86
C LEU A 198 3.79 -14.53 1.02
N TYR A 199 4.28 -15.74 0.76
CA TYR A 199 3.50 -16.98 0.92
C TYR A 199 3.19 -17.30 2.37
N ARG A 200 4.07 -16.96 3.32
CA ARG A 200 3.81 -17.18 4.76
C ARG A 200 2.53 -16.51 5.24
N PHE A 201 2.12 -15.41 4.61
CA PHE A 201 0.84 -14.79 4.90
C PHE A 201 -0.36 -15.70 4.58
N LEU A 202 -0.31 -16.48 3.49
CA LEU A 202 -1.36 -17.41 3.12
C LEU A 202 -1.44 -18.63 4.06
N THR A 203 -0.34 -18.96 4.73
CA THR A 203 -0.25 -20.16 5.59
C THR A 203 -0.39 -19.86 7.08
N LYS A 204 -0.40 -18.59 7.49
CA LYS A 204 -0.51 -18.19 8.91
C LYS A 204 -1.82 -18.64 9.57
N ASP A 205 -2.88 -18.91 8.80
CA ASP A 205 -4.19 -19.35 9.30
C ASP A 205 -4.32 -20.89 9.44
N LYS A 206 -3.28 -21.69 9.16
CA LYS A 206 -3.35 -23.16 9.33
C LYS A 206 -2.81 -23.67 10.68
N SER A 207 -2.50 -22.77 11.61
CA SER A 207 -1.86 -23.11 12.89
C SER A 207 -2.49 -22.42 14.10
N GLU A 208 -3.82 -22.26 14.10
CA GLU A 208 -4.63 -21.98 15.29
C GLU A 208 -5.81 -22.96 15.36
#